data_AF-A0A928JBS3-F1
#
_entry.id   AF-A0A928JBS3-F1
#
_cell.length_a   1.000
_cell.length_b   1.000
_cell.length_c   1.000
_cell.angle_alpha   90.00
_cell.angle_beta   90.00
_cell.angle_gamma   90.00
#
_symmetry.space_group_name_H-M   'P 1'
#
loop_
_entity.id
_entity.type
_entity.pdbx_description
1 polymer ?
#
loop_
_entity_poly.entity_id
_entity_poly.type
_entity_poly.pdbx_seq_one_letter_code
_entity_poly.pdbx_strand_id
1 'polypeptide(L)'
;MKQRIITGAVLIALLIPVLIFSYTPIFSVMFTILALVADWEILKCVGTNKKPAIAIPSYIFTLIINLAAKWMPGRDYFAWSYIGAVFFFFVVLSIFSIFSKGKIPVDSLFSSFGGVFYVSSAFAALILLR
;
A
#
# COMPACT_ATOMS: atom_id res chain seq x y z
N MET A 1 5.93 27.20 7.73
CA MET A 1 6.23 26.08 8.66
C MET A 1 5.14 25.82 9.71
N LYS A 2 4.48 26.84 10.27
CA LYS A 2 3.39 26.68 11.27
C LYS A 2 2.29 25.69 10.84
N GLN A 3 1.88 25.76 9.58
CA GLN A 3 0.85 24.88 9.02
C GLN A 3 1.27 23.39 9.03
N ARG A 4 2.55 23.07 8.76
CA ARG A 4 3.06 21.69 8.80
C ARG A 4 3.05 21.10 10.22
N ILE A 5 3.39 21.91 11.23
CA ILE A 5 3.41 21.49 12.64
C ILE A 5 1.99 21.23 13.15
N ILE A 6 1.05 22.12 12.82
CA ILE A 6 -0.36 21.96 13.21
C ILE A 6 -0.97 20.73 12.54
N THR A 7 -0.73 20.51 11.23
CA THR A 7 -1.21 19.31 10.54
C THR A 7 -0.64 18.02 11.14
N GLY A 8 0.66 18.01 11.50
CA GLY A 8 1.28 16.88 12.19
C GLY A 8 0.67 16.60 13.56
N ALA A 9 0.48 17.64 14.38
CA ALA A 9 -0.15 17.50 15.70
C ALA A 9 -1.60 17.00 15.61
N VAL A 10 -2.38 17.48 14.62
CA VAL A 10 -3.75 17.02 14.37
C VAL A 10 -3.79 15.57 13.88
N LEU A 11 -2.86 15.16 13.01
CA LEU A 11 -2.75 13.77 12.57
C LEU A 11 -2.41 12.82 13.72
N ILE A 12 -1.49 13.22 14.61
CA ILE A 12 -1.15 12.45 15.81
C ILE A 12 -2.38 12.36 16.74
N ALA A 13 -3.07 13.48 16.96
CA ALA A 13 -4.28 13.52 17.78
C ALA A 13 -5.42 12.66 17.20
N LEU A 14 -5.52 12.54 15.87
CA LEU A 14 -6.45 11.64 15.19
C LEU A 14 -6.01 10.16 15.25
N LEU A 15 -4.69 9.90 15.29
CA LEU A 15 -4.17 8.53 15.40
C LEU A 15 -4.46 7.90 16.77
N ILE A 16 -4.46 8.71 17.84
CA ILE A 16 -4.70 8.26 19.22
C ILE A 16 -6.06 7.54 19.40
N PRO A 17 -7.22 8.12 19.03
CA PRO A 17 -8.50 7.44 19.16
C PRO A 17 -8.60 6.21 18.25
N VAL A 18 -7.96 6.23 17.09
CA VAL A 18 -7.91 5.05 16.19
C VAL A 18 -7.16 3.90 16.85
N LEU A 19 -6.06 4.17 17.56
CA LEU A 19 -5.34 3.19 18.35
C LEU A 19 -6.14 2.69 19.58
N ILE A 20 -6.95 3.55 20.19
CA ILE A 20 -7.81 3.17 21.34
C ILE A 20 -8.95 2.25 20.88
N PHE A 21 -9.64 2.59 19.78
CA PHE A 21 -10.69 1.76 19.17
C PHE A 21 -10.15 0.65 18.26
N SER A 22 -8.91 0.21 18.49
CA SER A 22 -8.20 -0.80 17.71
C SER A 22 -8.95 -2.13 17.48
N TYR A 23 -9.89 -2.51 18.34
CA TYR A 23 -10.71 -3.72 18.17
C TYR A 23 -11.84 -3.56 17.14
N THR A 24 -12.13 -2.34 16.69
CA THR A 24 -13.20 -2.07 15.74
C THR A 24 -12.74 -2.27 14.29
N PRO A 25 -13.63 -2.67 13.37
CA PRO A 25 -13.32 -2.74 11.94
C PRO A 25 -12.88 -1.39 11.35
N ILE A 26 -13.23 -0.28 12.02
CA ILE A 26 -12.84 1.08 11.66
C ILE A 26 -11.31 1.23 11.62
N PHE A 27 -10.59 0.56 12.51
CA PHE A 27 -9.12 0.56 12.52
C PHE A 27 -8.54 0.07 11.20
N SER A 28 -8.98 -1.11 10.73
CA SER A 28 -8.51 -1.70 9.47
C SER A 28 -8.88 -0.83 8.27
N VAL A 29 -10.09 -0.26 8.24
CA VAL A 29 -10.52 0.63 7.16
C VAL A 29 -9.66 1.89 7.10
N MET A 30 -9.40 2.54 8.25
CA MET A 30 -8.57 3.75 8.29
C MET A 30 -7.13 3.48 7.87
N PHE A 31 -6.51 2.41 8.36
CA PHE A 31 -5.15 2.04 7.96
C PHE A 31 -5.06 1.64 6.49
N THR A 32 -6.11 1.04 5.92
CA THR A 32 -6.20 0.76 4.48
C THR A 32 -6.24 2.05 3.65
N ILE A 33 -7.04 3.05 4.08
CA ILE A 33 -7.10 4.35 3.40
C ILE A 33 -5.74 5.07 3.49
N LEU A 34 -5.11 5.05 4.66
CA LEU A 34 -3.78 5.64 4.84
C LEU A 34 -2.72 4.93 3.98
N ALA A 35 -2.80 3.59 3.85
CA ALA A 35 -1.91 2.84 2.98
C ALA A 35 -2.07 3.26 1.50
N LEU A 36 -3.31 3.47 1.03
CA LEU A 36 -3.57 3.95 -0.33
C LEU A 36 -3.04 5.37 -0.58
N VAL A 37 -3.17 6.26 0.40
CA VAL A 37 -2.61 7.61 0.31
C VAL A 37 -1.09 7.57 0.26
N ALA A 38 -0.46 6.78 1.13
CA ALA A 38 0.99 6.59 1.14
C ALA A 38 1.50 5.99 -0.19
N ASP A 39 0.78 5.03 -0.75
CA ASP A 39 1.09 4.43 -2.05
C ASP A 39 0.98 5.45 -3.20
N TRP A 40 -0.06 6.29 -3.19
CA TRP A 40 -0.23 7.38 -4.14
C TRP A 40 0.92 8.41 -4.07
N GLU A 41 1.38 8.75 -2.86
CA GLU A 41 2.51 9.65 -2.67
C GLU A 41 3.82 9.03 -3.19
N ILE A 42 4.06 7.75 -2.90
CA ILE A 42 5.23 7.00 -3.41
C ILE A 42 5.24 6.99 -4.94
N LEU A 43 4.12 6.63 -5.59
CA LEU A 43 4.02 6.60 -7.05
C LEU A 43 4.17 7.99 -7.67
N LYS A 44 3.80 9.06 -6.95
CA LYS A 44 4.01 10.43 -7.38
C LYS A 44 5.48 10.84 -7.26
N CYS A 45 6.16 10.43 -6.20
CA CYS A 45 7.61 10.63 -6.00
C CYS A 45 8.44 9.90 -7.07
N VAL A 46 8.05 8.68 -7.42
CA VAL A 46 8.70 7.90 -8.50
C VAL A 46 8.33 8.43 -9.90
N GLY A 47 7.26 9.23 -10.02
CA GLY A 47 6.79 9.80 -11.28
C GLY A 47 5.97 8.84 -12.15
N THR A 48 5.57 7.69 -11.60
CA THR A 48 4.80 6.64 -12.30
C THR A 48 3.29 6.77 -12.12
N ASN A 49 2.81 7.68 -11.25
CA ASN A 49 1.38 7.91 -11.01
C ASN A 49 0.59 8.28 -12.28
N LYS A 50 1.22 8.97 -13.25
CA LYS A 50 0.56 9.33 -14.52
C LYS A 50 0.38 8.14 -15.47
N LYS A 51 0.96 6.98 -15.17
CA LYS A 51 0.90 5.77 -15.99
C LYS A 51 -0.14 4.82 -15.39
N PRO A 52 -1.37 4.77 -15.91
CA PRO A 52 -2.44 3.96 -15.32
C PRO A 52 -2.10 2.47 -15.25
N ALA A 53 -1.26 1.98 -16.17
CA ALA A 53 -0.77 0.61 -16.20
C ALA A 53 0.07 0.21 -14.97
N ILE A 54 0.63 1.16 -14.22
CA ILE A 54 1.40 0.89 -12.99
C ILE A 54 0.58 1.30 -11.77
N ALA A 55 -0.06 2.47 -11.84
CA ALA A 55 -0.80 3.02 -10.71
C ALA A 55 -2.02 2.17 -10.32
N ILE A 56 -2.81 1.72 -11.31
CA ILE A 56 -4.03 0.94 -11.04
C ILE A 56 -3.69 -0.41 -10.37
N PRO A 57 -2.76 -1.23 -10.90
CA PRO A 57 -2.37 -2.47 -10.23
C PRO A 57 -1.84 -2.25 -8.81
N SER A 58 -1.10 -1.15 -8.58
CA SER A 58 -0.53 -0.84 -7.27
C SER A 58 -1.61 -0.53 -6.24
N TYR A 59 -2.58 0.33 -6.56
CA TYR A 59 -3.69 0.62 -5.66
C TYR A 59 -4.57 -0.59 -5.37
N ILE A 60 -4.84 -1.41 -6.40
CA ILE A 60 -5.61 -2.65 -6.23
C ILE A 60 -4.86 -3.62 -5.31
N PHE A 61 -3.55 -3.78 -5.52
CA PHE A 61 -2.71 -4.63 -4.67
C PHE A 61 -2.74 -4.15 -3.21
N THR A 62 -2.46 -2.86 -2.97
CA THR A 62 -2.46 -2.25 -1.64
C THR A 62 -3.81 -2.44 -0.94
N LEU A 63 -4.93 -2.24 -1.67
CA LEU A 63 -6.28 -2.40 -1.13
C LEU A 63 -6.58 -3.87 -0.75
N ILE A 64 -6.28 -4.82 -1.64
CA ILE A 64 -6.55 -6.24 -1.41
C ILE A 64 -5.74 -6.76 -0.22
N ILE A 65 -4.46 -6.42 -0.14
CA ILE A 65 -3.54 -6.89 0.91
C ILE A 65 -4.00 -6.40 2.29
N ASN A 66 -4.31 -5.11 2.41
CA ASN A 66 -4.68 -4.52 3.70
C ASN A 66 -6.08 -4.95 4.16
N LEU A 67 -7.02 -5.19 3.24
CA LEU A 67 -8.30 -5.80 3.58
C LEU A 67 -8.14 -7.28 3.96
N ALA A 68 -7.41 -8.06 3.16
CA ALA A 68 -7.16 -9.47 3.44
C ALA A 68 -6.53 -9.68 4.82
N ALA A 69 -5.67 -8.75 5.27
CA ALA A 69 -5.04 -8.79 6.59
C ALA A 69 -6.04 -8.84 7.76
N LYS A 70 -7.25 -8.31 7.60
CA LYS A 70 -8.30 -8.36 8.64
C LYS A 70 -9.24 -9.55 8.50
N TRP A 71 -9.59 -9.92 7.27
CA TRP A 71 -10.68 -10.86 7.00
C TRP A 71 -10.22 -12.32 6.84
N MET A 72 -8.92 -12.58 6.60
CA MET A 72 -8.43 -13.95 6.47
C MET A 72 -8.23 -14.63 7.85
N PRO A 73 -8.89 -15.78 8.09
CA PRO A 73 -8.62 -16.58 9.28
C PRO A 73 -7.32 -17.38 9.11
N GLY A 74 -6.33 -17.10 9.97
CA GLY A 74 -5.07 -17.84 10.04
C GLY A 74 -3.88 -17.10 9.44
N ARG A 75 -2.87 -16.85 10.29
CA ARG A 75 -1.64 -16.12 9.91
C ARG A 75 -0.86 -16.84 8.81
N ASP A 76 -0.86 -18.17 8.82
CA ASP A 76 -0.11 -18.96 7.84
C ASP A 76 -0.74 -18.84 6.44
N TYR A 77 -2.07 -18.94 6.33
CA TYR A 77 -2.79 -18.74 5.08
C TYR A 77 -2.62 -17.32 4.53
N PHE A 78 -2.63 -16.31 5.41
CA PHE A 78 -2.32 -14.94 5.02
C PHE A 78 -0.89 -14.81 4.49
N ALA A 79 0.11 -15.40 5.15
CA ALA A 79 1.50 -15.31 4.71
C ALA A 79 1.72 -15.93 3.31
N TRP A 80 1.16 -17.11 3.06
CA TRP A 80 1.25 -17.76 1.74
C TRP A 80 0.54 -16.98 0.65
N SER A 81 -0.68 -16.51 0.91
CA SER A 81 -1.43 -15.69 -0.05
C SER A 81 -0.76 -14.34 -0.29
N TYR A 82 -0.15 -13.74 0.72
CA TYR A 82 0.64 -12.51 0.61
C TYR A 82 1.84 -12.68 -0.33
N ILE A 83 2.65 -13.73 -0.12
CA ILE A 83 3.80 -14.04 -0.98
C ILE A 83 3.35 -14.25 -2.43
N GLY A 84 2.27 -15.03 -2.62
CA GLY A 84 1.68 -15.24 -3.95
C GLY A 84 1.21 -13.94 -4.60
N ALA A 85 0.55 -13.07 -3.86
CA ALA A 85 0.06 -11.78 -4.33
C ALA A 85 1.21 -10.83 -4.71
N VAL A 86 2.29 -10.78 -3.93
CA VAL A 86 3.49 -9.97 -4.23
C VAL A 86 4.13 -10.45 -5.53
N PHE A 87 4.27 -11.77 -5.70
CA PHE A 87 4.84 -12.34 -6.92
C PHE A 87 3.94 -12.07 -8.13
N PHE A 88 2.63 -12.23 -7.97
CA PHE A 88 1.65 -11.91 -9.00
C PHE A 88 1.70 -10.43 -9.40
N PHE A 89 1.76 -9.53 -8.42
CA PHE A 89 1.90 -8.09 -8.65
C PHE A 89 3.17 -7.75 -9.44
N PHE A 90 4.31 -8.36 -9.08
CA PHE A 90 5.56 -8.20 -9.80
C PHE A 90 5.46 -8.66 -11.27
N VAL A 91 4.84 -9.81 -11.52
CA VAL A 91 4.63 -10.35 -12.88
C VAL A 91 3.71 -9.42 -13.68
N VAL A 92 2.62 -8.94 -13.10
CA VAL A 92 1.68 -8.01 -13.76
C VAL A 92 2.39 -6.71 -14.18
N LEU A 93 3.17 -6.10 -13.27
CA LEU A 93 3.95 -4.90 -13.60
C LEU A 93 4.97 -5.18 -14.71
N SER A 94 5.64 -6.32 -14.65
CA SER A 94 6.65 -6.73 -15.64
C SER A 94 6.03 -6.92 -17.03
N ILE A 95 4.86 -7.56 -17.12
CA ILE A 95 4.08 -7.68 -18.36
C ILE A 95 3.79 -6.29 -18.92
N PHE A 96 3.25 -5.38 -18.12
CA PHE A 96 2.95 -4.02 -18.59
C PHE A 96 4.19 -3.26 -19.08
N SER A 97 5.35 -3.49 -18.46
CA SER A 97 6.61 -2.88 -18.89
C SER A 97 7.10 -3.45 -20.22
N ILE A 98 7.05 -4.76 -20.40
CA ILE A 98 7.49 -5.45 -21.63
C ILE A 98 6.58 -5.05 -22.81
N PHE A 99 5.26 -5.06 -22.62
CA PHE A 99 4.30 -4.67 -23.64
C PHE A 99 4.29 -3.15 -23.93
N SER A 100 4.86 -2.33 -23.04
CA SER A 100 4.96 -0.88 -23.23
C SER A 100 5.94 -0.43 -24.31
N LYS A 101 6.71 -1.35 -24.93
CA LYS A 101 7.76 -1.04 -25.92
C LYS A 101 8.70 0.10 -25.46
N GLY A 102 9.13 0.07 -24.21
CA GLY A 102 10.07 1.06 -23.64
C GLY A 102 9.44 2.36 -23.10
N LYS A 103 8.12 2.54 -23.17
CA LYS A 103 7.44 3.71 -22.55
C LYS A 103 7.51 3.71 -21.01
N ILE A 104 7.78 2.55 -20.42
CA ILE A 104 7.99 2.37 -18.98
C ILE A 104 9.45 1.96 -18.79
N PRO A 105 10.32 2.84 -18.24
CA PRO A 105 11.68 2.46 -17.92
C PRO A 105 11.69 1.48 -16.75
N VAL A 106 12.52 0.45 -16.84
CA VAL A 106 12.60 -0.66 -15.88
C VAL A 106 12.98 -0.16 -14.48
N ASP A 107 13.84 0.86 -14.37
CA ASP A 107 14.22 1.47 -13.09
C ASP A 107 13.01 2.05 -12.33
N SER A 108 12.09 2.69 -13.06
CA SER A 108 10.88 3.27 -12.47
C SER A 108 9.91 2.19 -12.00
N LEU A 109 9.91 1.02 -12.64
CA LEU A 109 9.11 -0.13 -12.25
C LEU A 109 9.63 -0.72 -10.94
N PHE A 110 10.93 -0.98 -10.83
CA PHE A 110 11.52 -1.54 -9.60
C PHE A 110 11.38 -0.57 -8.42
N SER A 111 11.56 0.73 -8.66
CA SER A 111 11.36 1.76 -7.65
C SER A 111 9.90 1.82 -7.17
N SER A 112 8.94 1.72 -8.10
CA SER A 112 7.51 1.68 -7.76
C SER A 112 7.17 0.40 -7.00
N PHE A 113 7.60 -0.76 -7.50
CA PHE A 113 7.37 -2.06 -6.87
C PHE A 113 7.91 -2.10 -5.43
N GLY A 114 9.17 -1.68 -5.23
CA GLY A 114 9.79 -1.67 -3.90
C GLY A 114 9.07 -0.73 -2.93
N GLY A 115 8.65 0.45 -3.40
CA GLY A 115 7.90 1.41 -2.60
C GLY A 115 6.50 0.91 -2.21
N VAL A 116 5.73 0.40 -3.18
CA VAL A 116 4.39 -0.17 -2.97
C VAL A 116 4.46 -1.36 -2.03
N PHE A 117 5.46 -2.24 -2.23
CA PHE A 117 5.72 -3.39 -1.36
C PHE A 117 5.96 -2.93 0.07
N TYR A 118 6.91 -2.01 0.29
CA TYR A 118 7.25 -1.49 1.62
C TYR A 118 6.02 -0.92 2.35
N VAL A 119 5.25 -0.05 1.69
CA VAL A 119 4.04 0.55 2.26
C VAL A 119 3.02 -0.54 2.58
N SER A 120 2.72 -1.42 1.63
CA SER A 120 1.73 -2.48 1.81
C SER A 120 2.11 -3.43 2.94
N SER A 121 3.38 -3.83 3.06
CA SER A 121 3.86 -4.69 4.14
C SER A 121 3.72 -4.01 5.51
N ALA A 122 4.14 -2.75 5.61
CA ALA A 122 4.15 -2.02 6.87
C ALA A 122 2.72 -1.83 7.42
N PHE A 123 1.79 -1.40 6.57
CA PHE A 123 0.39 -1.20 6.97
C PHE A 123 -0.33 -2.53 7.23
N ALA A 124 -0.08 -3.57 6.43
CA ALA A 124 -0.65 -4.89 6.69
C ALA A 124 -0.17 -5.48 8.02
N ALA A 125 1.13 -5.33 8.35
CA ALA A 125 1.68 -5.77 9.62
C ALA A 125 1.01 -5.09 10.82
N LEU A 126 0.71 -3.79 10.72
CA LEU A 126 -0.02 -3.06 11.77
C LEU A 126 -1.44 -3.59 11.97
N ILE A 127 -2.12 -3.98 10.88
CA ILE A 127 -3.46 -4.59 10.93
C ILE A 127 -3.40 -6.00 11.54
N LEU A 128 -2.39 -6.81 11.20
CA LEU A 128 -2.21 -8.19 11.71
C LEU A 128 -1.74 -8.28 13.16
N LEU A 129 -1.07 -7.24 13.66
CA LEU A 129 -0.65 -7.17 15.06
C LEU A 129 -1.86 -7.09 16.01
N ARG A 130 -3.05 -6.75 15.49
CA ARG A 130 -4.21 -6.38 16.29
C ARG A 130 -5.46 -7.20 16.01
#